data_AF-A0A495K0Z4-F1
#
_entry.id   AF-A0A495K0Z4-F1
#
_cell.length_a   1.000
_cell.length_b   1.000
_cell.length_c   1.000
_cell.angle_alpha   90.00
_cell.angle_beta   90.00
_cell.angle_gamma   90.00
#
_symmetry.space_group_name_H-M   'P 1'
#
loop_
_entity.id
_entity.type
_entity.pdbx_description
1 polymer ?
#
loop_
_entity_poly.entity_id
_entity_poly.type
_entity_poly.pdbx_seq_one_letter_code
_entity_poly.pdbx_strand_id
1 'polypeptide(L)'
;MVRTRTLRDVELIKVGSWDISTGSWAVTAGDLESAVAAHHAGVLRKPPLKLGHIDDRFDGQPSFGHIDDVRVAEDGATLVGDLVVPEWLAASIPVHWPDRSVEALKNFEAADGTMWPLVLTGLALLGATAPGIDTLRQLHDPVAASRITLRPGAHPQPLTGTRDRAVLIAAARRRRTHRKV
;
A
#
# COMPACT_ATOMS: atom_id res chain seq x y z
N MET A 1 -15.50 -23.67 -0.05
CA MET A 1 -15.54 -22.22 0.18
C MET A 1 -14.25 -21.80 0.85
N VAL A 2 -13.54 -20.80 0.34
CA VAL A 2 -12.28 -20.31 0.95
C VAL A 2 -12.63 -19.45 2.15
N ARG A 3 -12.02 -19.71 3.32
CA ARG A 3 -12.16 -18.82 4.48
C ARG A 3 -11.34 -17.56 4.26
N THR A 4 -11.95 -16.41 4.52
CA THR A 4 -11.27 -15.12 4.51
C THR A 4 -10.96 -14.65 5.93
N ARG A 5 -9.95 -13.79 6.04
CA ARG A 5 -9.51 -13.09 7.23
C ARG A 5 -9.33 -11.62 6.90
N THR A 6 -9.53 -10.76 7.89
CA THR A 6 -9.35 -9.32 7.76
C THR A 6 -8.15 -8.89 8.60
N LEU A 7 -7.16 -8.27 7.95
CA LEU A 7 -6.12 -7.51 8.64
C LEU A 7 -6.62 -6.08 8.73
N ARG A 8 -6.95 -5.63 9.94
CA ARG A 8 -7.56 -4.32 10.16
C ARG A 8 -6.53 -3.21 10.20
N ASP A 9 -6.95 -1.97 9.93
CA ASP A 9 -6.18 -0.76 10.25
C ASP A 9 -4.79 -0.71 9.59
N VAL A 10 -4.66 -1.32 8.42
CA VAL A 10 -3.41 -1.33 7.67
C VAL A 10 -3.21 0.06 7.08
N GLU A 11 -2.13 0.73 7.45
CA GLU A 11 -1.80 2.04 6.87
C GLU A 11 -1.51 1.88 5.38
N LEU A 12 -2.06 2.77 4.56
CA LEU A 12 -1.99 2.73 3.11
C LEU A 12 -1.20 3.91 2.56
N ILE A 13 -1.44 5.11 3.12
CA ILE A 13 -0.86 6.38 2.68
C ILE A 13 -0.62 7.24 3.93
N LYS A 14 0.47 8.02 3.93
CA LYS A 14 0.73 9.04 4.95
C LYS A 14 0.94 10.41 4.28
N VAL A 15 0.40 11.48 4.88
CA VAL A 15 0.67 12.86 4.48
C VAL A 15 2.18 13.12 4.55
N GLY A 16 2.70 13.82 3.54
CA GLY A 16 4.13 14.08 3.42
C GLY A 16 4.60 14.08 1.97
N SER A 17 5.91 14.12 1.78
CA SER A 17 6.56 14.07 0.47
C SER A 17 7.38 12.79 0.35
N TRP A 18 7.11 12.00 -0.67
CA TRP A 18 7.68 10.66 -0.84
C TRP A 18 8.35 10.52 -2.20
N ASP A 19 9.58 10.00 -2.23
CA ASP A 19 10.25 9.63 -3.46
C ASP A 19 9.86 8.18 -3.83
N ILE A 20 8.84 8.05 -4.68
CA ILE A 20 8.33 6.75 -5.16
C ILE A 20 9.00 6.36 -6.49
N SER A 21 8.77 5.14 -6.99
CA SER A 21 9.38 4.61 -8.23
C SER A 21 9.17 5.50 -9.45
N THR A 22 8.27 6.46 -9.36
CA THR A 22 7.72 7.22 -10.47
C THR A 22 7.89 8.71 -10.31
N GLY A 23 8.73 9.11 -9.36
CA GLY A 23 9.03 10.49 -9.03
C GLY A 23 8.57 10.84 -7.62
N SER A 24 8.53 12.12 -7.33
CA SER A 24 8.12 12.60 -6.02
C SER A 24 6.60 12.73 -5.94
N TRP A 25 6.03 12.33 -4.82
CA TRP A 25 4.61 12.43 -4.53
C TRP A 25 4.40 13.19 -3.23
N ALA A 26 3.83 14.40 -3.35
CA ALA A 26 3.31 15.14 -2.21
C ALA A 26 1.88 14.68 -1.93
N VAL A 27 1.66 14.15 -0.73
CA VAL A 27 0.36 13.72 -0.22
C VAL A 27 -0.12 14.77 0.77
N THR A 28 -1.34 15.23 0.58
CA THR A 28 -2.05 16.16 1.46
C THR A 28 -3.17 15.46 2.23
N ALA A 29 -3.69 16.09 3.29
CA ALA A 29 -4.86 15.58 4.01
C ALA A 29 -6.10 15.48 3.08
N GLY A 30 -6.27 16.45 2.17
CA GLY A 30 -7.35 16.43 1.17
C GLY A 30 -7.25 15.26 0.19
N ASP A 31 -6.04 14.78 -0.11
CA ASP A 31 -5.88 13.54 -0.90
C ASP A 31 -6.40 12.32 -0.14
N LEU A 32 -6.17 12.26 1.19
CA LEU A 32 -6.68 11.16 2.01
C LEU A 32 -8.21 11.18 2.06
N GLU A 33 -8.80 12.36 2.28
CA GLU A 33 -10.25 12.57 2.27
C GLU A 33 -10.86 12.20 0.91
N SER A 34 -10.21 12.59 -0.20
CA SER A 34 -10.62 12.19 -1.55
C SER A 34 -10.61 10.68 -1.73
N ALA A 35 -9.57 9.99 -1.25
CA ALA A 35 -9.49 8.54 -1.38
C ALA A 35 -10.60 7.82 -0.61
N VAL A 36 -10.93 8.30 0.60
CA VAL A 36 -12.06 7.81 1.39
C VAL A 36 -13.38 8.04 0.65
N ALA A 37 -13.62 9.27 0.18
CA ALA A 37 -14.85 9.61 -0.54
C ALA A 37 -15.01 8.78 -1.82
N ALA A 38 -13.94 8.60 -2.59
CA ALA A 38 -13.96 7.80 -3.82
C ALA A 38 -14.25 6.32 -3.54
N HIS A 39 -13.70 5.78 -2.46
CA HIS A 39 -13.96 4.40 -2.03
C HIS A 39 -15.43 4.20 -1.64
N HIS A 40 -15.99 5.10 -0.81
CA HIS A 40 -17.40 5.03 -0.40
C HIS A 40 -18.39 5.25 -1.55
N ALA A 41 -18.05 6.12 -2.50
CA ALA A 41 -18.86 6.34 -3.69
C ALA A 41 -18.79 5.18 -4.70
N GLY A 42 -17.89 4.21 -4.49
CA GLY A 42 -17.74 3.06 -5.38
C GLY A 42 -17.28 3.44 -6.78
N VAL A 43 -16.48 4.52 -6.89
CA VAL A 43 -16.00 5.08 -8.18
C VAL A 43 -15.30 4.00 -9.01
N LEU A 44 -14.51 3.15 -8.35
CA LEU A 44 -13.93 1.94 -8.91
C LEU A 44 -14.29 0.75 -8.03
N ARG A 45 -14.09 -0.46 -8.57
CA ARG A 45 -14.15 -1.70 -7.78
C ARG A 45 -13.22 -1.62 -6.56
N LYS A 46 -13.50 -2.42 -5.52
CA LYS A 46 -12.60 -2.53 -4.36
C LYS A 46 -11.16 -2.83 -4.82
N PRO A 47 -10.15 -2.07 -4.33
CA PRO A 47 -8.76 -2.21 -4.79
C PRO A 47 -8.26 -3.65 -4.56
N PRO A 48 -7.87 -4.40 -5.59
CA PRO A 48 -7.34 -5.75 -5.44
C PRO A 48 -5.97 -5.76 -4.75
N LEU A 49 -5.70 -6.85 -4.05
CA LEU A 49 -4.36 -7.18 -3.53
C LEU A 49 -3.61 -8.06 -4.50
N LYS A 50 -2.32 -7.76 -4.69
CA LYS A 50 -1.37 -8.55 -5.48
C LYS A 50 -0.09 -8.83 -4.72
N LEU A 51 0.65 -9.85 -5.13
CA LEU A 51 1.95 -10.20 -4.56
C LEU A 51 3.05 -9.56 -5.39
N GLY A 52 3.76 -8.58 -4.82
CA GLY A 52 4.77 -7.80 -5.52
C GLY A 52 4.19 -6.80 -6.53
N HIS A 53 5.08 -6.07 -7.20
CA HIS A 53 4.74 -5.18 -8.31
C HIS A 53 4.55 -5.97 -9.61
N ILE A 54 4.15 -5.27 -10.69
CA ILE A 54 4.04 -5.87 -12.02
C ILE A 54 5.38 -6.48 -12.42
N ASP A 55 5.33 -7.67 -12.99
CA ASP A 55 6.45 -8.37 -13.59
C ASP A 55 6.23 -8.36 -15.11
N ASP A 56 7.11 -7.68 -15.85
CA ASP A 56 6.99 -7.49 -17.30
C ASP A 56 6.96 -8.81 -18.09
N ARG A 57 7.32 -9.93 -17.46
CA ARG A 57 7.28 -11.27 -18.07
C ARG A 57 5.87 -11.88 -18.10
N PHE A 58 4.93 -11.35 -17.33
CA PHE A 58 3.59 -11.89 -17.18
C PHE A 58 2.52 -10.79 -17.35
N ASP A 59 1.47 -11.08 -18.12
CA ASP A 59 0.27 -10.25 -18.18
C ASP A 59 -0.86 -10.88 -17.36
N GLY A 60 -1.47 -10.10 -16.46
CA GLY A 60 -2.57 -10.54 -15.60
C GLY A 60 -2.16 -11.22 -14.28
N GLN A 61 -1.76 -10.44 -13.28
CA GLN A 61 -1.49 -10.96 -11.94
C GLN A 61 -2.79 -11.36 -11.21
N PRO A 62 -2.82 -12.51 -10.51
CA PRO A 62 -3.99 -12.91 -9.74
C PRO A 62 -4.24 -11.95 -8.57
N SER A 63 -5.53 -11.75 -8.25
CA SER A 63 -5.94 -11.01 -7.06
C SER A 63 -6.06 -11.95 -5.87
N PHE A 64 -5.47 -11.56 -4.74
CA PHE A 64 -5.47 -12.34 -3.50
C PHE A 64 -6.37 -11.74 -2.41
N GLY A 65 -7.31 -10.88 -2.79
CA GLY A 65 -8.15 -10.15 -1.84
C GLY A 65 -8.41 -8.73 -2.30
N HIS A 66 -8.96 -7.93 -1.42
CA HIS A 66 -9.21 -6.51 -1.67
C HIS A 66 -9.06 -5.66 -0.40
N ILE A 67 -8.88 -4.36 -0.61
CA ILE A 67 -8.98 -3.35 0.44
C ILE A 67 -10.46 -3.01 0.67
N ASP A 68 -10.85 -2.88 1.93
CA ASP A 68 -12.16 -2.45 2.40
C ASP A 68 -12.03 -1.44 3.54
N ASP A 69 -13.14 -0.85 3.99
CA ASP A 69 -13.20 0.04 5.17
C ASP A 69 -12.10 1.13 5.20
N VAL A 70 -11.92 1.79 4.06
CA VAL A 70 -10.92 2.85 3.86
C VAL A 70 -11.34 4.11 4.62
N ARG A 71 -10.44 4.63 5.47
CA ARG A 71 -10.71 5.78 6.33
C ARG A 71 -9.43 6.51 6.73
N VAL A 72 -9.56 7.76 7.15
CA VAL A 72 -8.45 8.52 7.76
C VAL A 72 -8.33 8.10 9.23
N ALA A 73 -7.12 7.81 9.69
CA ALA A 73 -6.83 7.50 11.08
C ALA A 73 -7.02 8.74 11.98
N GLU A 74 -7.06 8.52 13.29
CA GLU A 74 -7.26 9.58 14.28
C GLU A 74 -6.18 10.68 14.24
N ASP A 75 -5.00 10.38 13.70
CA ASP A 75 -3.93 11.36 13.52
C ASP A 75 -4.21 12.40 12.41
N GLY A 76 -5.28 12.20 11.62
CA GLY A 76 -5.64 13.06 10.49
C GLY A 76 -4.63 13.07 9.34
N ALA A 77 -3.58 12.24 9.42
CA ALA A 77 -2.42 12.28 8.55
C ALA A 77 -2.08 10.91 7.93
N THR A 78 -2.83 9.86 8.29
CA THR A 78 -2.63 8.51 7.78
C THR A 78 -3.95 7.94 7.25
N LEU A 79 -3.94 7.45 6.02
CA LEU A 79 -5.03 6.65 5.46
C LEU A 79 -4.83 5.20 5.89
N VAL A 80 -5.87 4.57 6.42
CA VAL A 80 -5.89 3.16 6.77
C VAL A 80 -7.00 2.43 6.02
N GLY A 81 -6.87 1.12 5.88
CA GLY A 81 -7.94 0.26 5.39
C GLY A 81 -7.76 -1.18 5.84
N ASP A 82 -8.80 -1.97 5.65
CA ASP A 82 -8.86 -3.37 6.02
C ASP A 82 -8.49 -4.25 4.82
N LEU A 83 -7.55 -5.17 4.99
CA LEU A 83 -7.19 -6.14 3.95
C LEU A 83 -8.02 -7.42 4.12
N VAL A 84 -8.96 -7.66 3.22
CA VAL A 84 -9.79 -8.87 3.18
C VAL A 84 -9.12 -9.90 2.27
N VAL A 85 -8.55 -10.95 2.86
CA VAL A 85 -7.69 -11.93 2.17
C VAL A 85 -8.04 -13.37 2.55
N PRO A 86 -7.64 -14.39 1.78
CA PRO A 86 -7.68 -15.79 2.21
C PRO A 86 -6.93 -16.03 3.52
N GLU A 87 -7.41 -16.95 4.34
CA GLU A 87 -6.84 -17.26 5.65
C GLU A 87 -5.35 -17.64 5.60
N TRP A 88 -4.94 -18.43 4.60
CA TRP A 88 -3.54 -18.79 4.42
C TRP A 88 -2.66 -17.56 4.17
N LEU A 89 -3.15 -16.60 3.39
CA LEU A 89 -2.38 -15.39 3.06
C LEU A 89 -2.29 -14.47 4.27
N ALA A 90 -3.37 -14.34 5.04
CA ALA A 90 -3.33 -13.58 6.29
C ALA A 90 -2.24 -14.08 7.26
N ALA A 91 -2.05 -15.39 7.35
CA ALA A 91 -0.97 -15.99 8.16
C ALA A 91 0.43 -15.75 7.57
N SER A 92 0.53 -15.62 6.24
CA SER A 92 1.79 -15.44 5.52
C SER A 92 2.28 -14.00 5.42
N ILE A 93 1.37 -13.01 5.36
CA ILE A 93 1.69 -11.58 5.18
C ILE A 93 2.79 -11.10 6.14
N PRO A 94 2.69 -11.29 7.48
CA PRO A 94 3.70 -10.79 8.41
C PRO A 94 5.11 -11.31 8.13
N VAL A 95 5.25 -12.50 7.54
CA VAL A 95 6.55 -13.14 7.34
C VAL A 95 7.11 -12.87 5.93
N HIS A 96 6.27 -12.96 4.91
CA HIS A 96 6.70 -12.94 3.52
C HIS A 96 6.53 -11.58 2.83
N TRP A 97 5.61 -10.75 3.35
CA TRP A 97 5.30 -9.44 2.82
C TRP A 97 5.18 -8.41 3.95
N PRO A 98 6.29 -8.07 4.61
CA PRO A 98 6.29 -7.13 5.75
C PRO A 98 5.89 -5.72 5.35
N ASP A 99 5.94 -5.38 4.05
CA ASP A 99 5.60 -4.06 3.54
C ASP A 99 4.48 -4.14 2.50
N ARG A 100 4.01 -2.97 2.10
CA ARG A 100 2.99 -2.80 1.06
C ARG A 100 3.19 -1.49 0.32
N SER A 101 2.67 -1.43 -0.88
CA SER A 101 2.59 -0.20 -1.66
C SER A 101 1.19 -0.08 -2.23
N VAL A 102 0.51 1.01 -1.90
CA VAL A 102 -0.77 1.34 -2.52
C VAL A 102 -0.56 1.59 -4.01
N GLU A 103 -1.60 1.43 -4.81
CA GLU A 103 -1.69 1.92 -6.18
C GLU A 103 -2.88 2.87 -6.27
N ALA A 104 -2.70 4.00 -6.93
CA ALA A 104 -3.72 5.03 -7.00
C ALA A 104 -3.60 5.84 -8.29
N LEU A 105 -4.74 6.37 -8.75
CA LEU A 105 -4.83 7.37 -9.80
C LEU A 105 -4.97 8.75 -9.15
N LYS A 106 -4.28 9.74 -9.74
CA LYS A 106 -4.41 11.15 -9.37
C LYS A 106 -5.22 11.88 -10.42
N ASN A 107 -6.06 12.83 -10.00
CA ASN A 107 -6.92 13.63 -10.88
C ASN A 107 -7.74 12.75 -11.84
N PHE A 108 -8.37 11.71 -11.29
CA PHE A 108 -9.16 10.76 -12.04
C PHE A 108 -10.52 11.38 -12.42
N GLU A 109 -10.85 11.38 -13.70
CA GLU A 109 -12.16 11.76 -14.20
C GLU A 109 -13.04 10.51 -14.31
N ALA A 110 -14.14 10.46 -13.55
CA ALA A 110 -15.12 9.40 -13.64
C ALA A 110 -15.97 9.55 -14.91
N ALA A 111 -16.72 8.49 -15.28
CA ALA A 111 -17.54 8.50 -16.50
C ALA A 111 -18.64 9.58 -16.52
N ASP A 112 -19.02 10.10 -15.35
CA ASP A 112 -19.98 11.19 -15.19
C ASP A 112 -19.33 12.60 -15.21
N GLY A 113 -18.02 12.68 -15.46
CA GLY A 113 -17.24 13.92 -15.48
C GLY A 113 -16.79 14.39 -14.08
N THR A 114 -17.10 13.66 -13.01
CA THR A 114 -16.65 14.02 -11.67
C THR A 114 -15.14 13.83 -11.54
N MET A 115 -14.45 14.86 -11.05
CA MET A 115 -13.01 14.82 -10.80
C MET A 115 -12.71 14.33 -9.37
N TRP A 116 -11.88 13.31 -9.26
CA TRP A 116 -11.42 12.73 -8.01
C TRP A 116 -9.90 12.95 -7.87
N PRO A 117 -9.45 13.81 -6.92
CA PRO A 117 -8.03 14.08 -6.71
C PRO A 117 -7.19 12.83 -6.49
N LEU A 118 -7.70 11.85 -5.74
CA LEU A 118 -7.05 10.57 -5.47
C LEU A 118 -8.06 9.42 -5.43
N VAL A 119 -7.79 8.35 -6.16
CA VAL A 119 -8.60 7.12 -6.19
C VAL A 119 -7.69 5.89 -6.07
N LEU A 120 -7.94 5.02 -5.10
CA LEU A 120 -7.19 3.77 -4.94
C LEU A 120 -7.56 2.76 -6.03
N THR A 121 -6.55 2.10 -6.61
CA THR A 121 -6.73 1.11 -7.68
C THR A 121 -6.18 -0.27 -7.35
N GLY A 122 -5.35 -0.40 -6.32
CA GLY A 122 -4.79 -1.69 -5.89
C GLY A 122 -3.85 -1.56 -4.70
N LEU A 123 -3.29 -2.70 -4.27
CA LEU A 123 -2.22 -2.76 -3.28
C LEU A 123 -1.28 -3.94 -3.57
N ALA A 124 0.00 -3.64 -3.66
CA ALA A 124 1.06 -4.63 -3.75
C ALA A 124 1.54 -4.99 -2.35
N LEU A 125 1.48 -6.27 -2.00
CA LEU A 125 2.17 -6.84 -0.84
C LEU A 125 3.64 -7.02 -1.19
N LEU A 126 4.55 -6.45 -0.39
CA LEU A 126 5.97 -6.36 -0.71
C LEU A 126 6.83 -7.17 0.25
N GLY A 127 7.63 -8.06 -0.33
CA GLY A 127 8.63 -8.87 0.38
C GLY A 127 9.94 -8.12 0.51
N ALA A 128 10.90 -8.42 -0.37
CA ALA A 128 12.22 -7.78 -0.36
C ALA A 128 12.22 -6.32 -0.88
N THR A 129 11.14 -5.90 -1.53
CA THR A 129 11.02 -4.60 -2.17
C THR A 129 10.58 -3.55 -1.13
N ALA A 130 11.32 -2.44 -1.01
CA ALA A 130 10.94 -1.36 -0.09
C ALA A 130 9.64 -0.65 -0.54
N PRO A 131 8.81 -0.17 0.39
CA PRO A 131 7.62 0.61 0.03
C PRO A 131 8.00 1.99 -0.51
N GLY A 132 7.07 2.65 -1.21
CA GLY A 132 7.22 4.04 -1.62
C GLY A 132 7.10 5.04 -0.45
N ILE A 133 6.32 4.68 0.57
CA ILE A 133 6.16 5.43 1.82
C ILE A 133 6.81 4.57 2.91
N ASP A 134 8.04 4.91 3.29
CA ASP A 134 8.89 4.09 4.17
C ASP A 134 8.67 4.31 5.67
N THR A 135 7.78 5.23 6.03
CA THR A 135 7.38 5.52 7.41
C THR A 135 6.10 4.81 7.84
N LEU A 136 5.46 4.06 6.94
CA LEU A 136 4.29 3.28 7.29
C LEU A 136 4.71 2.11 8.19
N ARG A 137 3.90 1.79 9.21
CA ARG A 137 4.13 0.64 10.11
C ARG A 137 4.26 -0.65 9.32
N GLN A 138 5.20 -1.52 9.67
CA GLN A 138 5.37 -2.78 8.96
C GLN A 138 4.21 -3.72 9.28
N LEU A 139 3.85 -4.61 8.36
CA LEU A 139 2.72 -5.55 8.52
C LEU A 139 3.02 -6.69 9.51
N HIS A 140 4.26 -6.81 9.95
CA HIS A 140 4.65 -7.70 11.05
C HIS A 140 4.73 -7.00 12.40
N ASP A 141 4.75 -5.66 12.41
CA ASP A 141 4.44 -4.98 13.66
C ASP A 141 3.05 -5.41 14.07
N PRO A 142 2.76 -5.55 15.37
CA PRO A 142 1.39 -5.75 15.81
C PRO A 142 0.61 -4.48 15.44
N VAL A 143 0.10 -4.45 14.20
CA VAL A 143 -1.22 -3.90 13.90
C VAL A 143 -2.10 -4.43 15.00
N ALA A 144 -2.93 -3.60 15.62
CA ALA A 144 -3.77 -4.02 16.74
C ALA A 144 -4.72 -5.15 16.30
N ALA A 145 -4.18 -6.37 16.20
CA ALA A 145 -4.87 -7.58 16.45
C ALA A 145 -5.47 -7.32 17.81
N SER A 146 -6.81 -7.20 17.85
CA SER A 146 -7.57 -7.25 19.09
C SER A 146 -6.82 -8.17 20.05
N ARG A 147 -6.24 -7.58 21.12
CA ARG A 147 -5.13 -8.13 21.93
C ARG A 147 -4.93 -9.65 21.79
N ILE A 148 -3.80 -10.05 21.21
CA ILE A 148 -3.14 -11.32 21.56
C ILE A 148 -1.69 -10.97 21.93
N THR A 149 -1.33 -11.19 23.20
CA THR A 149 -0.01 -10.87 23.78
C THR A 149 1.04 -11.92 23.46
N LEU A 150 2.09 -11.60 22.69
CA LEU A 150 3.35 -12.34 22.65
C LEU A 150 4.58 -11.40 22.39
N ARG A 151 5.74 -11.76 22.98
CA ARG A 151 6.97 -10.95 23.22
C ARG A 151 7.88 -10.73 21.98
N PRO A 152 8.75 -9.69 21.93
CA PRO A 152 9.38 -9.17 20.71
C PRO A 152 10.85 -9.62 20.44
N GLY A 153 11.30 -9.48 19.18
CA GLY A 153 12.73 -9.59 18.78
C GLY A 153 13.08 -9.13 17.34
N ALA A 154 13.60 -7.90 17.23
CA ALA A 154 14.52 -7.23 16.27
C ALA A 154 14.73 -7.63 14.77
N HIS A 155 14.34 -6.68 13.90
CA HIS A 155 14.92 -6.07 12.66
C HIS A 155 16.45 -6.18 12.32
N PRO A 156 17.00 -5.70 11.15
CA PRO A 156 16.48 -5.56 9.74
C PRO A 156 17.52 -5.53 8.52
N GLN A 157 17.02 -5.54 7.25
CA GLN A 157 17.40 -4.72 6.03
C GLN A 157 18.79 -4.90 5.27
N PRO A 158 19.13 -4.26 4.09
CA PRO A 158 18.50 -4.12 2.73
C PRO A 158 19.41 -3.89 1.44
N LEU A 159 18.91 -4.02 0.17
CA LEU A 159 18.75 -2.93 -0.89
C LEU A 159 18.80 -3.20 -2.44
N THR A 160 17.82 -2.56 -3.12
CA THR A 160 17.61 -1.95 -4.49
C THR A 160 18.80 -1.70 -5.46
N GLY A 161 18.70 -1.62 -6.81
CA GLY A 161 17.63 -1.53 -7.85
C GLY A 161 18.03 -0.51 -8.98
N THR A 162 17.40 -0.46 -10.21
CA THR A 162 17.01 0.79 -10.98
C THR A 162 16.48 0.71 -12.48
N ARG A 163 15.27 1.25 -12.84
CA ARG A 163 14.85 2.22 -13.96
C ARG A 163 13.32 2.36 -14.29
N ASP A 164 12.88 3.56 -14.75
CA ASP A 164 11.51 4.17 -14.74
C ASP A 164 10.67 4.08 -16.04
N ARG A 165 9.33 3.97 -15.93
CA ARG A 165 8.21 4.78 -16.54
C ARG A 165 6.86 4.04 -16.43
N ALA A 166 5.75 4.82 -16.35
CA ALA A 166 4.37 4.46 -15.93
C ALA A 166 4.18 4.42 -14.40
N VAL A 167 3.23 5.19 -13.87
CA VAL A 167 3.05 5.34 -12.42
C VAL A 167 2.04 4.35 -11.85
N LEU A 168 2.45 3.09 -11.84
CA LEU A 168 2.17 2.28 -10.66
C LEU A 168 2.94 2.95 -9.52
N ILE A 169 2.29 3.31 -8.42
CA ILE A 169 3.03 3.63 -7.20
C ILE A 169 3.78 2.35 -6.82
N ALA A 170 5.00 2.26 -7.33
CA ALA A 170 5.89 1.17 -7.09
C ALA A 170 7.06 1.67 -6.26
N ALA A 171 7.73 0.71 -5.66
CA ALA A 171 8.74 0.89 -4.63
C ALA A 171 9.77 2.01 -4.84
N ALA A 172 10.17 2.66 -3.74
CA ALA A 172 11.24 3.65 -3.74
C ALA A 172 12.58 3.06 -4.25
N ARG A 173 13.26 3.77 -5.15
CA ARG A 173 14.65 3.49 -5.56
C ARG A 173 15.60 4.28 -4.66
N ARG A 174 16.37 3.63 -3.77
CA ARG A 174 17.41 4.35 -2.99
C ARG A 174 18.51 4.86 -3.93
N ARG A 175 18.81 6.16 -3.84
CA ARG A 175 20.07 6.74 -4.37
C ARG A 175 21.20 6.39 -3.39
N ARG A 176 22.20 5.62 -3.85
CA ARG A 176 23.46 5.43 -3.10
C ARG A 176 24.35 6.65 -3.31
N THR A 177 24.50 7.48 -2.30
CA THR A 177 25.63 8.41 -2.19
C THR A 177 26.47 8.01 -0.98
N HIS A 178 27.64 7.42 -1.23
CA HIS A 178 28.80 7.62 -0.37
C HIS A 178 30.07 7.62 -1.22
N ARG A 179 30.61 8.83 -1.34
CA ARG A 179 31.98 9.20 -1.69
C ARG A 179 32.98 8.34 -0.91
N LYS A 180 33.98 7.78 -1.60
CA LYS A 180 35.31 7.56 -1.02
C LYS A 180 36.35 8.16 -1.97
N VAL A 181 37.31 8.78 -1.29
CA VAL A 181 38.50 9.58 -1.67
C VAL A 181 39.09 9.25 -3.03
#